data_AF-A0A3D5J389-F1
#
_entry.id   AF-A0A3D5J389-F1
#
_cell.length_a   1.000
_cell.length_b   1.000
_cell.length_c   1.000
_cell.angle_alpha   90.00
_cell.angle_beta   90.00
_cell.angle_gamma   90.00
#
_symmetry.space_group_name_H-M   'P 1'
#
loop_
_entity.id
_entity.type
_entity.pdbx_description
1 polymer ?
#
loop_
_entity_poly.entity_id
_entity_poly.type
_entity_poly.pdbx_seq_one_letter_code
_entity_poly.pdbx_strand_id
1 'polypeptide(L)' 'GFHEAAIMCQSAYQRIFPDKKYVMKYTTVSGVNGFDGSRKEAKKEVVKSIN' A
#
# COMPACT_ATOMS: atom_id res chain seq x y z
N GLY A 1 11.61 -2.05 5.93
CA GLY A 1 10.15 -1.77 5.98
C GLY A 1 9.48 -2.19 4.68
N PHE A 2 8.15 -2.40 4.68
CA PHE A 2 7.40 -2.92 3.51
C PHE A 2 7.60 -2.08 2.24
N HIS A 3 7.79 -0.77 2.39
CA HIS A 3 8.10 0.14 1.29
C HIS A 3 9.39 -0.24 0.52
N GLU A 4 10.47 -0.52 1.26
CA GLU A 4 11.76 -0.87 0.66
C GLU A 4 11.71 -2.25 0.00
N ALA A 5 10.94 -3.19 0.58
CA ALA A 5 10.72 -4.51 -0.01
C ALA A 5 9.97 -4.41 -1.35
N ALA A 6 8.96 -3.54 -1.45
CA ALA A 6 8.24 -3.32 -2.70
C ALA A 6 9.15 -2.74 -3.80
N ILE A 7 10.02 -1.77 -3.45
CA ILE A 7 10.99 -1.20 -4.39
C ILE A 7 12.00 -2.26 -4.85
N MET A 8 12.49 -3.10 -3.94
CA MET A 8 13.42 -4.19 -4.26
C MET A 8 12.81 -5.16 -5.28
N CYS A 9 11.57 -5.60 -5.05
CA CYS A 9 10.84 -6.48 -5.97
C CYS A 9 10.57 -5.82 -7.32
N GLN A 10 10.26 -4.52 -7.34
CA GLN A 10 10.02 -3.78 -8.57
C GLN A 10 11.29 -3.65 -9.42
N SER A 11 12.44 -3.39 -8.79
CA SER A 11 13.75 -3.36 -9.45
C SER A 11 14.15 -4.73 -10.00
N ALA A 12 13.99 -5.79 -9.20
CA ALA A 12 14.28 -7.15 -9.64
C ALA A 12 13.40 -7.59 -10.82
N TYR A 13 12.11 -7.24 -10.79
CA TYR A 13 11.16 -7.58 -11.87
C TYR A 13 11.56 -6.95 -13.21
N GLN A 14 11.98 -5.67 -13.21
CA GLN A 14 12.46 -5.00 -14.42
C GLN A 14 13.73 -5.65 -15.00
N ARG A 15 14.59 -6.20 -14.13
CA ARG A 15 15.84 -6.84 -14.53
C ARG A 15 15.63 -8.26 -15.09
N ILE A 16 14.65 -9.00 -14.55
CA ILE A 16 14.31 -10.36 -15.00
C ILE A 16 13.44 -10.33 -16.26
N PHE A 17 12.55 -9.33 -16.38
CA PHE A 17 11.60 -9.21 -17.49
C PHE A 17 11.72 -7.88 -18.23
N PRO A 18 12.83 -7.63 -18.95
CA PRO A 18 13.12 -6.34 -19.59
C PRO A 18 12.10 -5.96 -20.68
N ASP A 19 11.50 -6.95 -21.35
CA ASP A 19 10.53 -6.71 -22.43
C ASP A 19 9.11 -6.43 -21.93
N LYS A 20 8.84 -6.62 -20.63
CA LYS A 20 7.50 -6.43 -20.05
C LYS A 20 7.42 -5.12 -19.29
N LYS A 21 6.67 -4.16 -19.85
CA LYS A 21 6.34 -2.90 -19.16
C LYS A 21 5.18 -3.12 -18.18
N TYR A 22 5.49 -3.50 -16.96
CA TYR A 22 4.54 -3.59 -15.86
C TYR A 22 4.94 -2.66 -14.70
N VAL A 23 3.98 -1.86 -14.23
CA VAL A 23 4.18 -0.95 -13.10
C VAL A 23 3.48 -1.53 -11.88
N MET A 24 4.26 -1.98 -10.89
CA MET A 24 3.71 -2.39 -9.60
C MET A 24 3.18 -1.17 -8.85
N LYS A 25 1.89 -1.19 -8.49
CA LYS A 25 1.27 -0.15 -7.67
C LYS A 25 1.49 -0.46 -6.19
N TYR A 26 2.17 0.43 -5.48
CA TYR A 26 2.29 0.37 -4.03
C TYR A 26 1.06 1.01 -3.38
N THR A 27 0.04 0.22 -3.12
CA THR A 27 -1.13 0.66 -2.34
C THR A 27 -1.02 0.08 -0.94
N THR A 28 -0.91 0.94 0.07
CA THR A 28 -1.17 0.52 1.45
C THR A 28 -2.66 0.16 1.55
N VAL A 29 -2.94 -1.11 1.86
CA VAL A 29 -4.31 -1.54 2.14
C VAL A 29 -4.69 -1.04 3.54
N SER A 30 -5.25 0.16 3.60
CA SER A 30 -6.03 0.61 4.75
C SER A 30 -7.43 0.00 4.62
N GLY A 31 -7.85 -0.83 5.58
CA GLY A 31 -9.18 -1.45 5.58
C GLY A 31 -9.25 -2.92 5.20
N VAL A 32 -8.17 -3.70 5.37
CA VAL A 32 -8.27 -5.17 5.36
C VAL A 32 -9.10 -5.62 6.57
N ASN A 33 -10.20 -6.33 6.32
CA ASN A 33 -10.86 -7.12 7.35
C ASN A 33 -9.84 -8.16 7.82
N GLY A 34 -9.41 -8.07 9.08
CA GLY A 34 -8.58 -9.09 9.68
C GLY A 34 -9.27 -10.45 9.60
N PHE A 35 -8.49 -11.53 9.61
CA PHE A 35 -9.02 -12.91 9.65
C PHE A 35 -9.88 -13.15 10.93
N ASP A 36 -9.78 -12.24 11.89
CA ASP A 36 -10.54 -12.14 13.15
C ASP A 36 -11.83 -11.28 13.04
N GLY A 37 -12.17 -10.77 11.85
CA GLY A 37 -13.33 -9.90 11.63
C GLY A 37 -13.13 -8.45 12.07
N SER A 38 -11.93 -8.05 12.52
CA SER A 38 -11.69 -6.67 12.95
C SER A 38 -11.34 -5.77 11.75
N ARG A 39 -12.09 -4.66 11.59
CA ARG A 39 -11.84 -3.65 10.55
C ARG A 39 -11.03 -2.50 11.15
N LYS A 40 -9.75 -2.42 10.80
CA LYS A 40 -8.88 -1.30 11.22
C LYS A 40 -9.04 -0.14 10.23
N GLU A 41 -10.03 0.71 10.46
CA GLU A 41 -10.14 2.00 9.80
C GLU A 41 -9.44 3.08 10.64
N ALA A 42 -8.59 3.88 10.00
CA ALA A 42 -8.05 5.08 10.61
C ALA A 42 -9.21 6.05 10.89
N LYS A 43 -9.36 6.49 12.14
CA LYS A 43 -10.36 7.50 12.52
C LYS A 43 -10.16 8.73 11.63
N LYS A 44 -11.16 9.08 10.82
CA LYS A 44 -11.18 10.37 10.12
C LYS A 44 -11.23 11.47 11.17
N GLU A 45 -10.25 12.37 11.16
CA GLU A 45 -10.27 13.55 12.00
C GLU A 45 -11.48 14.41 11.65
N VAL A 46 -12.29 14.70 12.66
CA VAL A 46 -13.41 15.63 12.55
C VAL A 46 -12.80 17.03 12.50
N VAL A 47 -12.80 17.66 11.32
CA VAL A 47 -12.44 19.07 11.19
C VAL A 47 -13.51 19.87 11.93
N LYS A 48 -13.20 20.31 13.16
CA LYS A 48 -14.03 21.26 13.89
C LYS A 48 -13.69 22.65 13.39
N SER A 49 -14.65 23.31 12.74
CA SER A 49 -14.58 24.73 12.45
C SER A 49 -14.51 25.49 13.78
N ILE A 50 -13.44 26.26 13.98
CA ILE A 50 -13.37 27.25 15.07
C ILE A 50 -14.11 28.49 14.54
N ASN A 51 -15.17 28.92 15.24
CA ASN A 51 -15.87 30.18 15.00
C ASN A 51 -15.21 31.31 15.80
#